data_AF-H8XNJ5-F1
#
_entry.id   AF-H8XNJ5-F1
#
_cell.length_a   1.000
_cell.length_b   1.000
_cell.length_c   1.000
_cell.angle_alpha   90.00
_cell.angle_beta   90.00
_cell.angle_gamma   90.00
#
_symmetry.space_group_name_H-M   'P 1'
#
loop_
_entity.id
_entity.type
_entity.pdbx_description
1 polymer ?
#
loop_
_entity_poly.entity_id
_entity_poly.type
_entity_poly.pdbx_seq_one_letter_code
_entity_poly.pdbx_strand_id
1 'polypeptide(L)'
;MISKIYELQKNQPLKVKQIKTWLVENENYVNFLISESNCRKWVEWLQEKSTHIYPCICSNREQNCILIETYYKLDRVIQLHQKEEYFNILVQEYKQIASDNVATSEWFKTHKKLASEIAFDTEISIMLELEPYKTSKIILNENEFKNIIEFQNIFNELEYNQIIK
;
A
#
# COMPACT_ATOMS: atom_id res chain seq x y z
N MET A 1 -18.61 -12.03 -4.83
CA MET A 1 -17.72 -11.17 -4.02
C MET A 1 -16.26 -11.57 -4.17
N ILE A 2 -15.89 -12.81 -3.85
CA ILE A 2 -14.54 -13.35 -4.12
C ILE A 2 -14.23 -13.34 -5.63
N SER A 3 -15.24 -13.49 -6.49
CA SER A 3 -15.13 -13.34 -7.96
C SER A 3 -14.45 -12.04 -8.42
N LYS A 4 -14.75 -10.90 -7.77
CA LYS A 4 -14.15 -9.59 -8.10
C LYS A 4 -12.67 -9.51 -7.74
N ILE A 5 -12.24 -10.26 -6.73
CA ILE A 5 -10.83 -10.39 -6.36
C ILE A 5 -10.12 -11.35 -7.33
N TYR A 6 -10.78 -12.43 -7.76
CA TYR A 6 -10.22 -13.33 -8.78
C TYR A 6 -10.01 -12.65 -10.14
N GLU A 7 -10.83 -11.65 -10.49
CA GLU A 7 -10.61 -10.82 -11.70
C GLU A 7 -9.29 -10.05 -11.66
N LEU A 8 -8.91 -9.53 -10.49
CA LEU A 8 -7.60 -8.89 -10.28
C LEU A 8 -6.45 -9.88 -10.48
N GLN A 9 -6.65 -11.14 -10.08
CA GLN A 9 -5.60 -12.16 -10.20
C GLN A 9 -5.32 -12.59 -11.64
N LYS A 10 -6.34 -12.62 -12.50
CA LYS A 10 -6.19 -13.02 -13.91
C LYS A 10 -5.33 -12.07 -14.73
N ASN A 11 -5.12 -10.85 -14.24
CA ASN A 11 -4.48 -9.76 -14.98
C ASN A 11 -3.12 -9.37 -14.41
N GLN A 12 -2.51 -10.24 -13.60
CA GLN A 12 -1.23 -9.96 -12.95
C GLN A 12 -0.04 -10.07 -13.92
N PRO A 13 1.04 -9.28 -13.73
CA PRO A 13 1.16 -8.20 -12.74
C PRO A 13 0.23 -7.01 -13.09
N LEU A 14 -0.50 -6.52 -12.09
CA LEU A 14 -1.49 -5.47 -12.29
C LEU A 14 -0.82 -4.14 -12.62
N LYS A 15 -1.26 -3.54 -13.71
CA LYS A 15 -0.90 -2.17 -14.08
C LYS A 15 -1.74 -1.15 -13.32
N VAL A 16 -1.18 0.01 -13.05
CA VAL A 16 -1.83 1.16 -12.41
C VAL A 16 -3.15 1.51 -13.10
N LYS A 17 -3.18 1.46 -14.44
CA LYS A 17 -4.42 1.70 -15.20
C LYS A 17 -5.52 0.69 -14.85
N GLN A 18 -5.18 -0.60 -14.74
CA GLN A 18 -6.13 -1.65 -14.39
C GLN A 18 -6.65 -1.47 -12.96
N ILE A 19 -5.77 -1.10 -12.03
CA ILE A 19 -6.14 -0.82 -10.64
C ILE A 19 -7.11 0.38 -10.59
N LYS A 20 -6.80 1.49 -11.28
CA LYS A 20 -7.68 2.66 -11.36
C LYS A 20 -9.05 2.30 -11.93
N THR A 21 -9.10 1.55 -13.03
CA THR A 21 -10.37 1.08 -13.61
C THR A 21 -11.15 0.25 -12.61
N TRP A 22 -10.51 -0.72 -11.95
CA TRP A 22 -11.18 -1.58 -10.98
C TRP A 22 -11.70 -0.78 -9.77
N LEU A 23 -10.95 0.21 -9.27
CA LEU A 23 -11.42 1.08 -8.20
C LEU A 23 -12.70 1.82 -8.61
N VAL A 24 -12.70 2.48 -9.77
CA VAL A 24 -13.87 3.21 -10.27
C VAL A 24 -15.08 2.28 -10.45
N GLU A 25 -14.89 1.09 -11.02
CA GLU A 25 -15.96 0.11 -11.23
C GLU A 25 -16.56 -0.44 -9.93
N ASN A 26 -15.82 -0.41 -8.83
CA ASN A 26 -16.23 -0.99 -7.55
C ASN A 26 -16.58 0.06 -6.49
N GLU A 27 -16.31 1.34 -6.70
CA GLU A 27 -16.51 2.43 -5.73
C GLU A 27 -17.91 2.45 -5.13
N ASN A 28 -18.95 2.53 -5.96
CA ASN A 28 -20.35 2.57 -5.49
C ASN A 28 -20.72 1.33 -4.68
N TYR A 29 -20.24 0.16 -5.11
CA TYR A 29 -20.53 -1.10 -4.42
C TYR A 29 -19.80 -1.17 -3.07
N VAL A 30 -18.54 -0.72 -3.02
CA VAL A 30 -17.77 -0.65 -1.77
C VAL A 30 -18.41 0.33 -0.78
N ASN A 31 -18.85 1.50 -1.24
CA ASN A 31 -19.56 2.47 -0.41
C ASN A 31 -20.85 1.89 0.18
N PHE A 32 -21.62 1.15 -0.62
CA PHE A 32 -22.79 0.41 -0.14
C PHE A 32 -22.41 -0.66 0.90
N LEU A 33 -21.36 -1.45 0.66
CA LEU A 33 -20.94 -2.47 1.64
C LEU A 33 -20.47 -1.86 2.97
N ILE A 34 -19.88 -0.67 2.94
CA ILE A 34 -19.49 0.05 4.15
C ILE A 34 -20.73 0.49 4.94
N SER A 35 -21.76 1.03 4.28
CA SER A 35 -23.00 1.46 4.96
C SER A 35 -23.78 0.30 5.56
N GLU A 36 -23.75 -0.86 4.91
CA GLU A 36 -24.44 -2.08 5.39
C GLU A 36 -23.61 -2.89 6.40
N SER A 37 -22.36 -2.48 6.70
CA SER A 37 -21.49 -3.26 7.58
C SER A 37 -21.94 -3.23 9.04
N ASN A 38 -22.32 -4.39 9.57
CA ASN A 38 -22.85 -4.53 10.94
C ASN A 38 -21.88 -4.05 12.02
N CYS A 39 -20.57 -4.26 11.82
CA CYS A 39 -19.56 -3.87 12.81
C CYS A 39 -19.21 -2.38 12.80
N ARG A 40 -19.67 -1.60 11.80
CA ARG A 40 -19.45 -0.14 11.63
C ARG A 40 -18.01 0.37 11.65
N LYS A 41 -17.01 -0.48 11.88
CA LYS A 41 -15.59 -0.09 11.98
C LYS A 41 -15.06 0.64 10.74
N TRP A 42 -15.53 0.26 9.55
CA TRP A 42 -15.17 0.95 8.31
C TRP A 42 -15.72 2.37 8.24
N VAL A 43 -16.94 2.59 8.73
CA VAL A 43 -17.56 3.92 8.82
C VAL A 43 -16.80 4.80 9.80
N GLU A 44 -16.50 4.28 10.99
CA GLU A 44 -15.74 4.99 12.03
C GLU A 44 -14.34 5.37 11.54
N TRP A 45 -13.63 4.44 10.91
CA TRP A 45 -12.31 4.71 10.35
C TRP A 45 -12.31 5.79 9.28
N LEU A 46 -13.31 5.81 8.39
CA LEU A 46 -13.42 6.86 7.37
C LEU A 46 -13.62 8.25 7.97
N GLN A 47 -14.27 8.34 9.13
CA GLN A 47 -14.52 9.59 9.83
C GLN A 47 -13.31 10.06 10.65
N GLU A 48 -12.70 9.15 11.41
CA GLU A 48 -11.67 9.52 12.39
C GLU A 48 -10.24 9.44 11.84
N LYS A 49 -10.00 8.57 10.83
CA LYS A 49 -8.67 8.26 10.27
C LYS A 49 -7.60 7.90 11.32
N SER A 50 -8.01 7.59 12.55
CA SER A 50 -7.16 7.45 13.73
C SER A 50 -6.82 6.00 14.07
N THR A 51 -7.62 5.05 13.58
CA THR A 51 -7.51 3.62 13.90
C THR A 51 -6.75 2.86 12.80
N HIS A 52 -5.82 1.99 13.20
CA HIS A 52 -5.22 1.02 12.29
C HIS A 52 -6.25 -0.07 11.99
N ILE A 53 -6.80 -0.11 10.77
CA ILE A 53 -7.91 -1.01 10.41
C ILE A 53 -7.50 -2.29 9.70
N TYR A 54 -6.19 -2.49 9.48
CA TYR A 54 -5.69 -3.65 8.73
C TYR A 54 -5.00 -4.64 9.67
N PRO A 55 -5.31 -5.95 9.54
CA PRO A 55 -6.49 -6.51 8.88
C PRO A 55 -7.78 -6.08 9.60
N CYS A 56 -8.92 -6.12 8.91
CA CYS A 56 -10.21 -5.73 9.49
C CYS A 56 -10.48 -6.55 10.77
N ILE A 57 -10.52 -5.86 11.92
CA ILE A 57 -10.66 -6.47 13.27
C ILE A 57 -12.12 -6.84 13.63
N CYS A 58 -13.02 -7.01 12.66
CA CYS A 58 -14.38 -7.46 12.96
C CYS A 58 -14.34 -8.94 13.39
N SER A 59 -15.04 -9.27 14.48
CA SER A 59 -15.05 -10.62 15.08
C SER A 59 -15.57 -11.69 14.10
N ASN A 60 -16.49 -11.31 13.22
CA ASN A 60 -16.85 -12.07 12.03
C ASN A 60 -16.31 -11.33 10.81
N ARG A 61 -15.27 -11.89 10.17
CA ARG A 61 -14.74 -11.35 8.92
C ARG A 61 -15.68 -11.71 7.78
N GLU A 62 -16.70 -10.89 7.57
CA GLU A 62 -17.63 -11.04 6.47
C GLU A 62 -16.89 -10.88 5.13
N GLN A 63 -17.34 -11.57 4.08
CA GLN A 63 -16.75 -11.45 2.74
C GLN A 63 -16.73 -9.99 2.25
N ASN A 64 -17.69 -9.17 2.72
CA ASN A 64 -17.77 -7.74 2.48
C ASN A 64 -16.49 -7.02 2.93
N CYS A 65 -16.00 -7.32 4.13
CA CYS A 65 -14.81 -6.69 4.70
C CYS A 65 -13.56 -6.96 3.86
N ILE A 66 -13.46 -8.13 3.23
CA ILE A 66 -12.33 -8.50 2.38
C ILE A 66 -12.31 -7.62 1.13
N LEU A 67 -13.47 -7.37 0.52
CA LEU A 67 -13.57 -6.53 -0.68
C LEU A 67 -13.25 -5.06 -0.34
N ILE A 68 -13.79 -4.54 0.76
CA ILE A 68 -13.51 -3.18 1.23
C ILE A 68 -12.01 -3.02 1.57
N GLU A 69 -11.41 -4.00 2.26
CA GLU A 69 -9.98 -4.02 2.55
C GLU A 69 -9.13 -4.00 1.29
N THR A 70 -9.48 -4.85 0.32
CA THR A 70 -8.78 -4.90 -0.98
C THR A 70 -8.87 -3.56 -1.70
N TYR A 71 -10.05 -2.93 -1.70
CA TYR A 71 -10.27 -1.63 -2.31
C TYR A 71 -9.34 -0.56 -1.76
N TYR A 72 -9.30 -0.37 -0.44
CA TYR A 72 -8.48 0.68 0.14
C TYR A 72 -6.98 0.37 0.12
N LYS A 73 -6.58 -0.91 0.14
CA LYS A 73 -5.18 -1.30 -0.14
C LYS A 73 -4.76 -0.86 -1.54
N LEU A 74 -5.60 -1.11 -2.54
CA LEU A 74 -5.36 -0.69 -3.93
C LEU A 74 -5.45 0.84 -4.11
N ASP A 75 -6.35 1.51 -3.41
CA ASP A 75 -6.42 2.98 -3.41
C ASP A 75 -5.13 3.60 -2.86
N ARG A 76 -4.59 3.08 -1.74
CA ARG A 76 -3.28 3.50 -1.20
C ARG A 76 -2.16 3.33 -2.22
N VAL A 77 -2.16 2.24 -2.98
CA VAL A 77 -1.19 2.01 -4.07
C VAL A 77 -1.30 3.10 -5.14
N ILE A 78 -2.51 3.50 -5.52
CA ILE A 78 -2.70 4.60 -6.48
C ILE A 78 -2.23 5.94 -5.91
N GLN A 79 -2.51 6.23 -4.64
CA GLN A 79 -2.04 7.45 -3.97
C GLN A 79 -0.51 7.49 -3.90
N LEU A 80 0.15 6.35 -3.68
CA LEU A 80 1.61 6.25 -3.73
C LEU A 80 2.13 6.47 -5.15
N HIS A 81 1.54 5.80 -6.16
CA HIS A 81 1.92 6.00 -7.56
C HIS A 81 1.81 7.47 -8.00
N GLN A 82 0.82 8.22 -7.51
CA GLN A 82 0.70 9.66 -7.82
C GLN A 82 1.91 10.47 -7.35
N LYS A 83 2.69 9.96 -6.40
CA LYS A 83 3.92 10.57 -5.87
C LYS A 83 5.19 10.01 -6.52
N GLU A 84 5.09 9.15 -7.52
CA GLU A 84 6.26 8.50 -8.16
C GLU A 84 7.31 9.51 -8.65
N GLU A 85 6.89 10.65 -9.22
CA GLU A 85 7.82 11.70 -9.64
C GLU A 85 8.48 12.41 -8.46
N TYR A 86 7.78 12.57 -7.34
CA TYR A 86 8.37 13.12 -6.13
C TYR A 86 9.46 12.18 -5.60
N PHE A 87 9.24 10.86 -5.63
CA PHE A 87 10.28 9.89 -5.28
C PHE A 87 11.46 9.89 -6.24
N ASN A 88 11.24 10.12 -7.54
CA ASN A 88 12.32 10.31 -8.50
C ASN A 88 13.24 11.45 -8.06
N ILE A 89 12.68 12.61 -7.69
CA ILE A 89 13.46 13.76 -7.20
C ILE A 89 14.30 13.36 -5.99
N LEU A 90 13.70 12.72 -4.98
CA LEU A 90 14.40 12.30 -3.77
C LEU A 90 15.54 11.30 -4.06
N VAL A 91 15.32 10.35 -4.97
CA VAL A 91 16.35 9.41 -5.42
C VAL A 91 17.50 10.15 -6.11
N GLN A 92 17.22 11.14 -6.96
CA GLN A 92 18.26 11.92 -7.64
C GLN A 92 19.05 12.79 -6.65
N GLU A 93 18.37 13.42 -5.68
CA GLU A 93 19.02 14.18 -4.62
C GLU A 93 20.00 13.30 -3.84
N TYR A 94 19.58 12.11 -3.41
CA TYR A 94 20.45 11.15 -2.75
C TYR A 94 21.66 10.79 -3.62
N LYS A 95 21.44 10.46 -4.90
CA LYS A 95 22.52 10.07 -5.82
C LYS A 95 23.60 11.15 -5.98
N GLN A 96 23.22 12.42 -5.89
CA GLN A 96 24.18 13.54 -5.97
C GLN A 96 25.04 13.69 -4.71
N ILE A 97 24.53 13.27 -3.55
CA ILE A 97 25.19 13.43 -2.25
C ILE A 97 25.73 12.12 -1.67
N ALA A 98 25.54 10.98 -2.34
CA ALA A 98 25.81 9.64 -1.80
C ALA A 98 27.26 9.41 -1.33
N SER A 99 28.23 10.16 -1.88
CA SER A 99 29.63 10.11 -1.45
C SER A 99 29.96 11.01 -0.25
N ASP A 100 29.05 11.90 0.14
CA ASP A 100 29.19 12.81 1.28
C ASP A 100 28.41 12.27 2.48
N ASN A 101 29.15 11.80 3.48
CA ASN A 101 28.57 11.22 4.70
C ASN A 101 27.74 12.23 5.51
N VAL A 102 28.14 13.51 5.53
CA VAL A 102 27.43 14.55 6.31
C VAL A 102 26.12 14.86 5.63
N ALA A 103 26.16 15.16 4.33
CA ALA A 103 24.97 15.45 3.55
C ALA A 103 24.00 14.26 3.53
N THR A 104 24.51 13.04 3.37
CA THR A 104 23.70 11.81 3.42
C THR A 104 23.00 11.63 4.77
N SER A 105 23.70 11.88 5.88
CA SER A 105 23.11 11.82 7.22
C SER A 105 21.99 12.86 7.42
N GLU A 106 22.18 14.09 6.93
CA GLU A 106 21.16 15.15 7.00
C GLU A 106 19.93 14.82 6.15
N TRP A 107 20.15 14.32 4.93
CA TRP A 107 19.08 13.88 4.03
C TRP A 107 18.27 12.73 4.66
N PHE A 108 18.95 11.72 5.22
CA PHE A 108 18.28 10.62 5.92
C PHE A 108 17.38 11.12 7.05
N LYS A 109 17.88 12.01 7.92
CA LYS A 109 17.10 12.57 9.03
C LYS A 109 15.87 13.34 8.52
N THR A 110 16.04 14.08 7.43
CA THR A 110 14.98 14.88 6.81
C THR A 110 13.84 14.00 6.29
N HIS A 111 14.16 12.89 5.64
CA HIS A 111 13.15 12.05 4.98
C HIS A 111 12.76 10.79 5.78
N LYS A 112 13.34 10.55 6.96
CA LYS A 112 13.04 9.38 7.82
C LYS A 112 11.55 9.19 8.11
N LYS A 113 10.84 10.28 8.43
CA LYS A 113 9.39 10.21 8.71
C LYS A 113 8.63 9.71 7.49
N LEU A 114 8.92 10.29 6.32
CA LEU A 114 8.31 9.89 5.05
C LEU A 114 8.57 8.41 4.78
N ALA A 115 9.82 7.95 4.90
CA ALA A 115 10.18 6.54 4.70
C ALA A 115 9.39 5.59 5.61
N SER A 116 9.26 5.94 6.90
CA SER A 116 8.51 5.12 7.86
C SER A 116 7.00 5.01 7.57
N GLU A 117 6.43 5.97 6.83
CA GLU A 117 5.01 6.00 6.51
C GLU A 117 4.67 5.27 5.20
N ILE A 118 5.63 5.14 4.28
CA ILE A 118 5.39 4.63 2.92
C ILE A 118 5.10 3.14 2.90
N ALA A 119 5.86 2.33 3.66
CA ALA A 119 5.76 0.87 3.76
C ALA A 119 5.08 0.23 2.52
N PHE A 120 5.86 0.08 1.44
CA PHE A 120 5.36 -0.35 0.14
C PHE A 120 5.89 -1.72 -0.24
N ASP A 121 4.98 -2.63 -0.59
CA ASP A 121 5.29 -3.94 -1.16
C ASP A 121 4.62 -4.07 -2.53
N THR A 122 5.33 -4.64 -3.48
CA THR A 122 4.79 -4.96 -4.82
C THR A 122 3.85 -6.17 -4.78
N GLU A 123 3.84 -6.92 -3.67
CA GLU A 123 2.93 -8.02 -3.41
C GLU A 123 1.97 -7.66 -2.28
N ILE A 124 0.69 -7.48 -2.60
CA ILE A 124 -0.35 -7.22 -1.62
C ILE A 124 -1.01 -8.53 -1.21
N SER A 125 -0.80 -8.92 0.05
CA SER A 125 -1.50 -10.07 0.63
C SER A 125 -2.92 -9.69 1.08
N ILE A 126 -3.89 -10.44 0.56
CA ILE A 126 -5.31 -10.38 0.91
C ILE A 126 -5.67 -11.67 1.63
N MET A 127 -5.95 -11.58 2.93
CA MET A 127 -6.52 -12.71 3.65
C MET A 127 -7.95 -12.95 3.14
N LEU A 128 -8.32 -14.19 2.80
CA LEU A 128 -9.65 -14.56 2.33
C LEU A 128 -10.47 -15.24 3.44
N GLU A 129 -9.87 -16.20 4.15
CA GLU A 129 -10.52 -16.97 5.21
C GLU A 129 -9.55 -17.09 6.40
N LEU A 130 -10.08 -17.06 7.62
CA LEU A 130 -9.30 -17.28 8.84
C LEU A 130 -9.11 -18.76 9.13
N GLU A 131 -10.18 -19.55 8.95
CA GLU A 131 -10.21 -20.98 9.26
C GLU A 131 -11.01 -21.74 8.20
N PRO A 132 -10.38 -22.59 7.36
CA PRO A 132 -8.93 -22.76 7.24
C PRO A 132 -8.27 -21.48 6.70
N TYR A 133 -7.05 -21.18 7.16
CA TYR A 133 -6.32 -19.99 6.71
C TYR A 133 -6.10 -20.00 5.20
N LYS A 134 -6.64 -19.00 4.52
CA LYS A 134 -6.53 -18.85 3.07
C LYS A 134 -6.20 -17.43 2.69
N THR A 135 -5.19 -17.26 1.86
CA THR A 135 -4.79 -15.95 1.33
C THR A 135 -4.82 -15.94 -0.18
N SER A 136 -4.88 -14.73 -0.72
CA SER A 136 -4.75 -14.39 -2.11
C SER A 136 -3.70 -13.30 -2.23
N LYS A 137 -2.89 -13.35 -3.29
CA LYS A 137 -1.86 -12.36 -3.57
C LYS A 137 -2.27 -11.52 -4.76
N ILE A 138 -2.02 -10.22 -4.67
CA ILE A 138 -2.09 -9.27 -5.78
C ILE A 138 -0.69 -8.78 -6.08
N ILE A 139 -0.17 -9.13 -7.25
CA ILE A 139 1.14 -8.70 -7.72
C ILE A 139 0.98 -7.43 -8.56
N LEU A 140 1.73 -6.39 -8.20
CA LEU A 140 1.79 -5.10 -8.89
C LEU A 140 2.89 -5.12 -9.96
N ASN A 141 2.73 -4.32 -11.02
CA ASN A 141 3.80 -4.10 -11.99
C ASN A 141 4.87 -3.17 -11.40
N GLU A 142 5.96 -3.75 -10.91
CA GLU A 142 7.04 -3.05 -10.20
C GLU A 142 7.64 -1.88 -10.99
N ASN A 143 7.68 -1.98 -12.33
CA ASN A 143 8.23 -0.94 -13.20
C ASN A 143 7.48 0.39 -13.08
N GLU A 144 6.20 0.38 -12.72
CA GLU A 144 5.39 1.59 -12.52
C GLU A 144 5.62 2.25 -11.14
N PHE A 145 6.43 1.64 -10.27
CA PHE A 145 6.74 2.09 -8.90
C PHE A 145 8.25 2.14 -8.63
N LYS A 146 9.07 2.19 -9.68
CA LYS A 146 10.53 2.01 -9.61
C LYS A 146 11.21 2.97 -8.63
N ASN A 147 10.77 4.22 -8.56
CA ASN A 147 11.41 5.23 -7.73
C ASN A 147 10.96 5.13 -6.27
N ILE A 148 9.71 4.74 -6.02
CA ILE A 148 9.24 4.38 -4.67
C ILE A 148 10.07 3.21 -4.12
N ILE A 149 10.25 2.17 -4.93
CA ILE A 149 11.03 0.97 -4.56
C ILE A 149 12.49 1.35 -4.29
N GLU A 150 13.12 2.10 -5.20
CA GLU A 150 14.50 2.57 -5.05
C GLU A 150 14.66 3.44 -3.79
N PHE A 151 13.74 4.37 -3.53
CA PHE A 151 13.75 5.21 -2.34
C PHE A 151 13.68 4.36 -1.05
N GLN A 152 12.81 3.36 -1.02
CA GLN A 152 12.71 2.44 0.12
C GLN A 152 13.99 1.62 0.31
N ASN A 153 14.61 1.15 -0.77
CA ASN A 153 15.88 0.42 -0.71
C ASN A 153 17.02 1.28 -0.15
N ILE A 154 17.16 2.52 -0.63
CA ILE A 154 18.13 3.49 -0.10
C ILE A 154 17.95 3.64 1.42
N PHE A 155 16.71 3.81 1.88
CA PHE A 155 16.41 3.97 3.30
C PHE A 155 16.77 2.73 4.12
N ASN A 156 16.43 1.55 3.63
CA ASN A 156 16.75 0.28 4.29
C ASN A 156 18.27 0.08 4.42
N GLU A 157 19.03 0.40 3.38
CA GLU A 157 20.50 0.33 3.40
C GLU A 157 21.10 1.34 4.40
N LEU A 158 20.62 2.58 4.41
CA LEU A 158 21.09 3.60 5.33
C LEU A 158 20.77 3.25 6.79
N GLU A 159 19.59 2.69 7.06
CA GLU A 159 19.20 2.25 8.41
C GLU A 159 20.05 1.06 8.88
N TYR A 160 20.27 0.05 8.03
CA TYR A 160 21.15 -1.08 8.31
C TYR A 160 22.57 -0.62 8.66
N ASN A 161 23.12 0.31 7.88
CA ASN A 161 24.46 0.86 8.09
C ASN A 161 24.59 1.73 9.35
N GLN A 162 23.48 2.24 9.90
CA GLN A 162 23.47 2.94 11.20
C GLN A 162 23.44 1.98 12.39
N ILE A 163 22.86 0.78 12.22
CA ILE A 163 22.76 -0.23 13.29
C ILE A 163 24.10 -0.96 13.49
N ILE A 164 24.93 -1.06 12.45
CA ILE A 164 26.21 -1.81 12.48
C ILE A 164 27.43 -0.92 12.82
N LYS A 165 27.22 0.39 13.04
CA LYS A 165 28.28 1.30 13.53
C LYS A 165 28.30 1.39 15.04
#